data_AF-A0A6B3M3W9-F1
#
_entry.id   AF-A0A6B3M3W9-F1
#
_cell.length_a   1.000
_cell.length_b   1.000
_cell.length_c   1.000
_cell.angle_alpha   90.00
_cell.angle_beta   90.00
_cell.angle_gamma   90.00
#
_symmetry.space_group_name_H-M   'P 1'
#
loop_
_entity.id
_entity.type
_entity.pdbx_description
1 polymer ?
#
loop_
_entity_poly.entity_id
_entity_poly.type
_entity_poly.pdbx_seq_one_letter_code
_entity_poly.pdbx_strand_id
1 'polypeptide(L)'
;MRQNIEADCRLREADLLKICTTLKDETAPEIIQPLYQIISLWVNFNNKIPLTVANIIFELTNRLIHDKKEAYLNGGLANAAFVALKSIANLEDITFNSQLVPCTRQLFKVTDLGRTVDQLFVIALLTRIARFDQQFLGKIVREDFVREDGIMPIVNQQAVVVVIVNSQGKNSPLLSEILKDECFSQDLKNQIIREQDT
;
A
#
# COMPACT_ATOMS: atom_id res chain seq x y z
N MET A 1 39.49 -15.17 -30.25
CA MET A 1 39.52 -14.31 -29.05
C MET A 1 38.13 -13.75 -28.82
N ARG A 2 37.36 -14.35 -27.91
CA ARG A 2 36.11 -13.79 -27.37
C ARG A 2 36.44 -13.35 -25.95
N GLN A 3 36.54 -12.04 -25.71
CA GLN A 3 36.63 -11.51 -24.35
C GLN A 3 35.78 -10.24 -24.26
N ASN A 4 34.75 -10.37 -23.41
CA ASN A 4 34.17 -9.38 -22.51
C ASN A 4 33.53 -8.14 -23.12
N ILE A 5 32.33 -8.35 -23.67
CA ILE A 5 31.24 -7.35 -23.58
C ILE A 5 30.40 -7.71 -22.34
N GLU A 6 31.02 -7.73 -21.17
CA GLU A 6 30.28 -7.54 -19.92
C GLU A 6 30.39 -6.05 -19.61
N ALA A 7 29.64 -5.24 -20.37
CA ALA A 7 29.36 -3.90 -19.90
C ALA A 7 28.63 -4.07 -18.57
N ASP A 8 29.22 -3.52 -17.50
CA ASP A 8 28.68 -3.42 -16.16
C ASP A 8 27.37 -2.62 -16.21
N CYS A 9 26.30 -3.25 -16.69
CA CYS A 9 24.97 -2.69 -16.90
C CYS A 9 24.23 -2.58 -15.55
N ARG A 10 24.91 -1.98 -14.55
CA ARG A 10 24.29 -1.62 -13.28
C ARG A 10 23.50 -0.35 -13.52
N LEU A 11 22.18 -0.44 -13.37
CA LEU A 11 21.32 0.73 -13.34
C LEU A 11 21.82 1.68 -12.25
N ARG A 12 22.19 2.91 -12.61
CA ARG A 12 22.65 3.92 -11.65
C ARG A 12 21.47 4.75 -11.17
N GLU A 13 21.67 5.45 -10.06
CA GLU A 13 20.65 6.30 -9.46
C GLU A 13 20.16 7.39 -10.43
N ALA A 14 21.07 7.94 -11.23
CA ALA A 14 20.75 8.90 -12.29
C ALA A 14 19.88 8.29 -13.40
N ASP A 15 20.08 7.01 -13.71
CA ASP A 15 19.29 6.31 -14.73
C ASP A 15 17.86 6.06 -14.21
N LEU A 16 17.71 5.64 -12.95
CA LEU A 16 16.41 5.52 -12.29
C LEU A 16 15.66 6.86 -12.26
N LEU A 17 16.34 7.93 -11.83
CA LEU A 17 15.76 9.27 -11.78
C LEU A 17 15.29 9.71 -13.17
N LYS A 18 16.10 9.47 -14.21
CA LYS A 18 15.74 9.81 -15.59
C LYS A 18 14.50 9.04 -16.06
N ILE A 19 14.42 7.73 -15.78
CA ILE A 19 13.26 6.90 -16.11
C ILE A 19 12.01 7.45 -15.42
N CYS A 20 12.07 7.67 -14.10
CA CYS A 20 10.92 8.14 -13.33
C CYS A 20 10.48 9.54 -13.78
N THR A 21 11.41 10.44 -14.04
CA THR A 21 11.10 11.80 -14.52
C THR A 21 10.47 11.79 -15.92
N THR A 22 10.92 10.88 -16.79
CA THR A 22 10.37 10.74 -18.15
C THR A 22 8.95 10.17 -18.12
N LEU A 23 8.71 9.21 -17.23
CA LEU A 23 7.42 8.52 -17.10
C LEU A 23 6.50 9.17 -16.07
N LYS A 24 6.89 10.31 -15.50
CA LYS A 24 6.17 10.91 -14.38
C LYS A 24 4.73 11.26 -14.72
N ASP A 25 4.40 11.51 -15.99
CA ASP A 25 3.06 11.89 -16.46
C ASP A 25 2.35 10.77 -17.25
N GLU A 26 2.95 9.58 -17.28
CA GLU A 26 2.35 8.42 -17.92
C GLU A 26 1.08 7.97 -17.20
N THR A 27 0.13 7.44 -17.96
CA THR A 27 -1.13 6.87 -17.48
C THR A 27 -1.27 5.40 -17.86
N ALA A 28 -0.64 4.92 -18.92
CA ALA A 28 -0.77 3.55 -19.42
C ALA A 28 -0.39 2.48 -18.36
N PRO A 29 -1.31 1.57 -17.96
CA PRO A 29 -1.04 0.55 -16.94
C PRO A 29 0.15 -0.35 -17.27
N GLU A 30 0.32 -0.70 -18.54
CA GLU A 30 1.40 -1.53 -19.05
C GLU A 30 2.79 -0.89 -18.91
N ILE A 31 2.86 0.43 -18.70
CA ILE A 31 4.10 1.16 -18.44
C ILE A 31 4.27 1.40 -16.94
N ILE A 32 3.20 1.80 -16.26
CA ILE A 32 3.23 2.14 -14.84
C ILE A 32 3.47 0.90 -13.97
N GLN A 33 2.84 -0.23 -14.28
CA GLN A 33 3.00 -1.45 -13.48
C GLN A 33 4.46 -1.91 -13.44
N PRO A 34 5.20 -2.01 -14.57
CA PRO A 34 6.63 -2.25 -14.55
C PRO A 34 7.43 -1.18 -13.79
N LEU A 35 7.02 0.10 -13.84
CA LEU A 35 7.69 1.16 -13.09
C LEU A 35 7.64 0.88 -11.58
N TYR A 36 6.48 0.54 -11.02
CA TYR A 36 6.38 0.15 -9.61
C TYR A 36 7.25 -1.07 -9.26
N GLN A 37 7.33 -2.06 -10.16
CA GLN A 37 8.19 -3.23 -9.98
C GLN A 37 9.67 -2.84 -9.94
N ILE A 38 10.12 -1.97 -10.86
CA ILE A 38 11.48 -1.43 -10.87
C ILE A 38 11.80 -0.73 -9.55
N ILE A 39 10.85 0.05 -9.02
CA ILE A 39 11.02 0.76 -7.73
C ILE A 39 11.15 -0.23 -6.58
N SER A 40 10.28 -1.24 -6.50
CA SER A 40 10.39 -2.26 -5.47
C SER A 40 11.73 -3.00 -5.54
N LEU A 41 12.16 -3.42 -6.73
CA LEU A 41 13.46 -4.07 -6.94
C LEU A 41 14.61 -3.15 -6.54
N TRP A 42 14.59 -1.89 -6.97
CA TRP A 42 15.61 -0.92 -6.62
C TRP A 42 15.77 -0.78 -5.12
N VAL A 43 14.68 -0.56 -4.40
CA VAL A 43 14.66 -0.40 -2.95
C VAL A 43 15.17 -1.67 -2.28
N ASN A 44 14.72 -2.85 -2.70
CA ASN A 44 15.13 -4.13 -2.10
C ASN A 44 16.62 -4.42 -2.33
N PHE A 45 17.18 -4.06 -3.49
CA PHE A 45 18.60 -4.31 -3.81
C PHE A 45 19.55 -3.27 -3.22
N ASN A 46 19.13 -2.00 -3.15
CA ASN A 46 20.01 -0.90 -2.75
C ASN A 46 19.76 -0.44 -1.31
N ASN A 47 18.67 -0.88 -0.68
CA ASN A 47 18.21 -0.42 0.64
C ASN A 47 18.11 1.11 0.74
N LYS A 48 17.76 1.77 -0.36
CA LYS A 48 17.54 3.22 -0.46
C LYS A 48 16.72 3.58 -1.69
N ILE A 49 16.15 4.78 -1.67
CA ILE A 49 15.51 5.41 -2.85
C ILE A 49 15.76 6.92 -2.80
N PRO A 50 16.07 7.56 -3.94
CA PRO A 50 16.16 9.02 -3.98
C PRO A 50 14.81 9.66 -3.65
N LEU A 51 14.82 10.72 -2.84
CA LEU A 51 13.60 11.42 -2.43
C LEU A 51 12.75 11.87 -3.62
N THR A 52 13.39 12.42 -4.66
CA THR A 52 12.71 12.84 -5.88
C THR A 52 12.00 11.67 -6.58
N VAL A 53 12.62 10.49 -6.58
CA VAL A 53 12.00 9.29 -7.16
C VAL A 53 10.80 8.85 -6.32
N ALA A 54 10.94 8.79 -5.00
CA ALA A 54 9.82 8.46 -4.10
C ALA A 54 8.64 9.43 -4.29
N ASN A 55 8.90 10.73 -4.38
CA ASN A 55 7.87 11.75 -4.63
C ASN A 55 7.13 11.52 -5.94
N ILE A 56 7.85 11.23 -7.04
CA ILE A 56 7.22 10.89 -8.33
C ILE A 56 6.30 9.69 -8.19
N ILE A 57 6.71 8.66 -7.44
CA ILE A 57 5.89 7.47 -7.21
C ILE A 57 4.63 7.77 -6.39
N PHE A 58 4.73 8.60 -5.36
CA PHE A 58 3.56 9.03 -4.58
C PHE A 58 2.60 9.88 -5.42
N GLU A 59 3.11 10.83 -6.20
CA GLU A 59 2.31 11.66 -7.12
C GLU A 59 1.59 10.80 -8.16
N LEU A 60 2.32 9.87 -8.77
CA LEU A 60 1.78 8.96 -9.77
C LEU A 60 0.66 8.09 -9.16
N THR A 61 0.89 7.53 -7.97
CA THR A 61 -0.12 6.73 -7.24
C THR A 61 -1.36 7.57 -6.95
N ASN A 62 -1.20 8.80 -6.46
CA ASN A 62 -2.32 9.69 -6.15
C ASN A 62 -3.15 10.07 -7.38
N ARG A 63 -2.52 10.27 -8.54
CA ARG A 63 -3.26 10.51 -9.79
C ARG A 63 -4.07 9.29 -10.22
N LEU A 64 -3.49 8.08 -10.14
CA LEU A 64 -4.22 6.85 -10.45
C LEU A 64 -5.48 6.71 -9.58
N ILE A 65 -5.36 7.05 -8.30
CA ILE A 65 -6.49 7.05 -7.35
C ILE A 65 -7.54 8.09 -7.76
N HIS A 66 -7.11 9.31 -8.11
CA HIS A 66 -8.01 10.40 -8.47
C HIS A 66 -8.77 10.14 -9.77
N ASP A 67 -8.12 9.54 -10.76
CA ASP A 67 -8.71 9.38 -12.09
C ASP A 67 -9.85 8.37 -12.13
N LYS A 68 -10.08 7.57 -11.05
CA LYS A 68 -11.25 6.72 -10.76
C LYS A 68 -11.82 5.90 -11.92
N LYS A 69 -11.08 5.72 -13.01
CA LYS A 69 -11.49 4.89 -14.12
C LYS A 69 -11.35 3.45 -13.64
N GLU A 70 -12.48 2.75 -13.46
CA GLU A 70 -12.56 1.34 -13.06
C GLU A 70 -11.58 0.44 -13.84
N ALA A 71 -11.18 0.85 -15.05
CA ALA A 71 -10.17 0.20 -15.89
C ALA A 71 -8.72 0.22 -15.34
N TYR A 72 -8.35 1.13 -14.41
CA TYR A 72 -6.96 1.31 -13.98
C TYR A 72 -6.59 0.60 -12.67
N LEU A 73 -7.56 0.13 -11.89
CA LEU A 73 -7.27 -0.78 -10.78
C LEU A 73 -7.51 -2.22 -11.21
N ASN A 74 -6.92 -2.60 -12.35
CA ASN A 74 -6.67 -4.01 -12.59
C ASN A 74 -5.79 -4.53 -11.44
N GLY A 75 -5.94 -5.80 -11.08
CA GLY A 75 -5.26 -6.34 -9.90
C GLY A 75 -3.75 -6.29 -9.96
N GLY A 76 -3.17 -6.37 -11.15
CA GLY A 76 -1.73 -6.28 -11.35
C GLY A 76 -1.16 -4.91 -10.94
N LEU A 77 -1.79 -3.82 -11.37
CA LEU A 77 -1.33 -2.46 -11.13
C LEU A 77 -1.48 -2.06 -9.66
N ALA A 78 -2.65 -2.31 -9.05
CA ALA A 78 -2.88 -2.04 -7.63
C ALA A 78 -1.90 -2.83 -6.75
N ASN A 79 -1.70 -4.12 -7.05
CA ASN A 79 -0.76 -4.96 -6.32
C ASN A 79 0.68 -4.45 -6.47
N ALA A 80 1.11 -4.05 -7.67
CA ALA A 80 2.44 -3.49 -7.88
C ALA A 80 2.65 -2.19 -7.10
N ALA A 81 1.64 -1.31 -7.04
CA ALA A 81 1.68 -0.10 -6.23
C ALA A 81 1.85 -0.41 -4.73
N PHE A 82 1.05 -1.33 -4.18
CA PHE A 82 1.19 -1.76 -2.78
C PHE A 82 2.57 -2.34 -2.48
N VAL A 83 3.11 -3.16 -3.40
CA VAL A 83 4.46 -3.74 -3.25
C VAL A 83 5.54 -2.64 -3.25
N ALA A 84 5.45 -1.65 -4.14
CA ALA A 84 6.39 -0.53 -4.17
C ALA A 84 6.31 0.32 -2.89
N LEU A 85 5.10 0.68 -2.45
CA LEU A 85 4.89 1.43 -1.21
C LEU A 85 5.40 0.65 0.01
N LYS A 86 5.18 -0.68 0.06
CA LYS A 86 5.74 -1.56 1.09
C LYS A 86 7.26 -1.53 1.09
N SER A 87 7.90 -1.63 -0.08
CA SER A 87 9.35 -1.54 -0.19
C SER A 87 9.85 -0.20 0.38
N ILE A 88 9.21 0.93 0.04
CA ILE A 88 9.56 2.24 0.61
C ILE A 88 9.34 2.27 2.14
N ALA A 89 8.20 1.76 2.62
CA ALA A 89 7.88 1.69 4.05
C ALA A 89 8.87 0.83 4.85
N ASN A 90 9.48 -0.18 4.21
CA ASN A 90 10.48 -1.03 4.84
C ASN A 90 11.79 -0.30 5.13
N LEU A 91 12.09 0.80 4.43
CA LEU A 91 13.27 1.63 4.70
C LEU A 91 13.25 2.30 6.07
N GLU A 92 12.08 2.44 6.71
CA GLU A 92 11.90 3.18 7.98
C GLU A 92 12.34 4.64 7.96
N ASP A 93 12.57 5.21 6.77
CA ASP A 93 12.99 6.60 6.63
C ASP A 93 11.79 7.53 6.84
N ILE A 94 11.83 8.26 7.96
CA ILE A 94 10.79 9.20 8.37
C ILE A 94 10.49 10.29 7.34
N THR A 95 11.44 10.58 6.43
CA THR A 95 11.30 11.58 5.37
C THR A 95 10.13 11.26 4.44
N PHE A 96 9.78 9.98 4.28
CA PHE A 96 8.70 9.55 3.42
C PHE A 96 7.33 9.52 4.12
N ASN A 97 7.27 9.52 5.45
CA ASN A 97 6.05 9.25 6.21
C ASN A 97 4.91 10.22 5.88
N SER A 98 5.22 11.51 5.67
CA SER A 98 4.23 12.55 5.36
C SER A 98 3.46 12.28 4.07
N GLN A 99 4.04 11.55 3.11
CA GLN A 99 3.39 11.17 1.85
C GLN A 99 2.95 9.71 1.83
N LEU A 100 3.78 8.81 2.38
CA LEU A 100 3.51 7.37 2.39
C LEU A 100 2.20 7.02 3.10
N VAL A 101 1.93 7.63 4.26
CA VAL A 101 0.73 7.37 5.06
C VAL A 101 -0.55 7.76 4.31
N PRO A 102 -0.74 9.03 3.88
CA PRO A 102 -1.95 9.41 3.16
C PRO A 102 -2.07 8.68 1.81
N CYS A 103 -0.97 8.50 1.07
CA CYS A 103 -0.97 7.79 -0.20
C CYS A 103 -1.46 6.34 -0.05
N THR A 104 -0.92 5.62 0.94
CA THR A 104 -1.33 4.23 1.22
C THR A 104 -2.79 4.16 1.66
N ARG A 105 -3.25 5.07 2.52
CA ARG A 105 -4.64 5.13 2.98
C ARG A 105 -5.60 5.33 1.80
N GLN A 106 -5.29 6.26 0.91
CA GLN A 106 -6.12 6.54 -0.27
C GLN A 106 -6.12 5.37 -1.25
N LEU A 107 -4.97 4.74 -1.50
CA LEU A 107 -4.89 3.54 -2.35
C LEU A 107 -5.74 2.40 -1.78
N PHE A 108 -5.63 2.16 -0.47
CA PHE A 108 -6.41 1.15 0.24
C PHE A 108 -7.91 1.42 0.18
N LYS A 109 -8.31 2.69 0.29
CA LYS A 109 -9.71 3.11 0.21
C LYS A 109 -10.35 2.79 -1.14
N VAL A 110 -9.61 2.92 -2.25
CA VAL A 110 -10.15 2.71 -3.60
C VAL A 110 -9.94 1.30 -4.15
N THR A 111 -9.23 0.42 -3.43
CA THR A 111 -8.94 -0.95 -3.90
C THR A 111 -9.87 -1.97 -3.25
N ASP A 112 -10.45 -2.88 -4.04
CA ASP A 112 -11.15 -4.07 -3.52
C ASP A 112 -10.19 -5.26 -3.42
N LEU A 113 -9.74 -5.58 -2.20
CA LEU A 113 -8.81 -6.68 -1.94
C LEU A 113 -9.41 -8.06 -2.25
N GLY A 114 -10.73 -8.21 -2.32
CA GLY A 114 -11.37 -9.50 -2.60
C GLY A 114 -11.18 -9.98 -4.03
N ARG A 115 -10.78 -9.10 -4.95
CA ARG A 115 -10.73 -9.39 -6.39
C ARG A 115 -9.36 -9.22 -7.03
N THR A 116 -8.50 -8.40 -6.44
CA THR A 116 -7.45 -7.73 -7.23
C THR A 116 -6.04 -7.81 -6.64
N VAL A 117 -5.86 -7.98 -5.34
CA VAL A 117 -4.54 -7.78 -4.70
C VAL A 117 -4.23 -8.88 -3.69
N ASP A 118 -2.95 -9.23 -3.57
CA ASP A 118 -2.47 -10.13 -2.51
C ASP A 118 -2.54 -9.43 -1.14
N GLN A 119 -3.46 -9.93 -0.30
CA GLN A 119 -3.74 -9.39 1.03
C GLN A 119 -2.51 -9.38 1.93
N LEU A 120 -1.57 -10.32 1.77
CA LEU A 120 -0.39 -10.41 2.63
C LEU A 120 0.51 -9.18 2.48
N PHE A 121 0.67 -8.67 1.25
CA PHE A 121 1.47 -7.46 1.02
C PHE A 121 0.81 -6.22 1.63
N VAL A 122 -0.52 -6.13 1.52
CA VAL A 122 -1.29 -5.01 2.08
C VAL A 122 -1.25 -5.05 3.60
N ILE A 123 -1.52 -6.20 4.22
CA ILE A 123 -1.42 -6.38 5.68
C ILE A 123 -0.02 -6.02 6.17
N ALA A 124 1.03 -6.47 5.48
CA ALA A 124 2.41 -6.14 5.85
C ALA A 124 2.70 -4.63 5.77
N LEU A 125 2.24 -3.95 4.71
CA LEU A 125 2.38 -2.50 4.58
C LEU A 125 1.59 -1.74 5.66
N LEU A 126 0.33 -2.09 5.90
CA LEU A 126 -0.50 -1.42 6.90
C LEU A 126 0.07 -1.64 8.32
N THR A 127 0.55 -2.86 8.62
CA THR A 127 1.25 -3.17 9.88
C THR A 127 2.49 -2.33 10.03
N ARG A 128 3.25 -2.14 8.95
CA ARG A 128 4.45 -1.31 8.95
C ARG A 128 4.14 0.14 9.26
N ILE A 129 3.11 0.70 8.63
CA ILE A 129 2.67 2.08 8.89
C ILE A 129 2.18 2.24 10.34
N ALA A 130 1.38 1.30 10.84
CA ALA A 130 0.83 1.35 12.19
C ALA A 130 1.91 1.40 13.30
N ARG A 131 3.13 0.92 13.01
CA ARG A 131 4.26 1.00 13.96
C ARG A 131 4.76 2.43 14.17
N PHE A 132 4.70 3.29 13.16
CA PHE A 132 5.18 4.67 13.23
C PHE A 132 4.07 5.73 13.23
N ASP A 133 2.85 5.39 12.82
CA ASP A 133 1.64 6.21 12.98
C ASP A 133 0.59 5.42 13.77
N GLN A 134 0.53 5.67 15.08
CA GLN A 134 -0.41 4.99 15.98
C GLN A 134 -1.88 5.33 15.70
N GLN A 135 -2.16 6.45 15.04
CA GLN A 135 -3.53 6.87 14.72
C GLN A 135 -4.03 6.29 13.39
N PHE A 136 -3.12 5.76 12.57
CA PHE A 136 -3.41 5.30 11.21
C PHE A 136 -4.60 4.34 11.14
N LEU A 137 -4.58 3.25 11.93
CA LEU A 137 -5.67 2.26 11.93
C LEU A 137 -6.97 2.82 12.48
N GLY A 138 -6.90 3.70 13.48
CA GLY A 138 -8.08 4.36 14.04
C GLY A 138 -8.77 5.26 13.00
N LYS A 139 -8.00 5.96 12.17
CA LYS A 139 -8.54 6.75 11.05
C LYS A 139 -9.25 5.85 10.03
N ILE A 140 -8.66 4.70 9.67
CA ILE A 140 -9.31 3.77 8.72
C ILE A 140 -10.64 3.25 9.29
N VAL A 141 -10.65 2.78 10.54
CA VAL A 141 -11.86 2.22 11.17
C VAL A 141 -12.96 3.26 11.28
N ARG A 142 -12.63 4.48 11.73
CA ARG A 142 -13.63 5.51 12.08
C ARG A 142 -14.07 6.36 10.89
N GLU A 143 -13.22 6.51 9.86
CA GLU A 143 -13.48 7.41 8.74
C GLU A 143 -13.65 6.69 7.39
N ASP A 144 -13.11 5.48 7.22
CA ASP A 144 -13.09 4.80 5.90
C ASP A 144 -13.88 3.50 5.84
N PHE A 145 -14.16 2.80 6.95
CA PHE A 145 -14.99 1.60 6.90
C PHE A 145 -16.41 1.90 6.42
N VAL A 146 -17.00 2.98 6.94
CA VAL A 146 -18.31 3.49 6.54
C VAL A 146 -18.10 4.85 5.88
N ARG A 147 -18.48 4.97 4.61
CA ARG A 147 -18.26 6.17 3.79
C ARG A 147 -19.60 6.66 3.24
N GLU A 148 -19.62 7.91 2.79
CA GLU A 148 -20.79 8.51 2.13
C GLU A 148 -21.23 7.72 0.89
N ASP A 149 -20.27 7.13 0.15
CA ASP A 149 -20.49 6.33 -1.05
C ASP A 149 -20.68 4.83 -0.78
N GLY A 150 -20.70 4.42 0.49
CA GLY A 150 -20.99 3.05 0.91
C GLY A 150 -19.96 2.46 1.86
N ILE A 151 -20.14 1.18 2.16
CA ILE A 151 -19.30 0.45 3.11
C ILE A 151 -18.09 -0.13 2.36
N MET A 152 -16.91 -0.05 2.98
CA MET A 152 -15.69 -0.67 2.47
C MET A 152 -15.90 -2.18 2.25
N PRO A 153 -15.31 -2.82 1.23
CA PRO A 153 -15.45 -4.26 1.04
C PRO A 153 -15.08 -5.06 2.29
N ILE A 154 -15.83 -6.12 2.59
CA ILE A 154 -15.62 -6.91 3.82
C ILE A 154 -14.17 -7.39 3.93
N VAL A 155 -13.59 -7.88 2.84
CA VAL A 155 -12.19 -8.38 2.80
C VAL A 155 -11.19 -7.30 3.22
N ASN A 156 -11.39 -6.05 2.86
CA ASN A 156 -10.56 -4.93 3.31
C ASN A 156 -10.70 -4.70 4.82
N GLN A 157 -11.93 -4.71 5.34
CA GLN A 157 -12.18 -4.56 6.78
C GLN A 157 -11.52 -5.69 7.57
N GLN A 158 -11.62 -6.93 7.08
CA GLN A 158 -10.99 -8.11 7.65
C GLN A 158 -9.46 -7.99 7.67
N ALA A 159 -8.84 -7.50 6.59
CA ALA A 159 -7.41 -7.23 6.55
C ALA A 159 -6.99 -6.22 7.63
N VAL A 160 -7.79 -5.17 7.85
CA VAL A 160 -7.52 -4.18 8.91
C VAL A 160 -7.66 -4.79 10.30
N VAL A 161 -8.63 -5.67 10.54
CA VAL A 161 -8.74 -6.43 11.81
C VAL A 161 -7.45 -7.22 12.08
N VAL A 162 -6.94 -7.96 11.09
CA VAL A 162 -5.67 -8.69 11.23
C VAL A 162 -4.51 -7.74 11.55
N VAL A 163 -4.46 -6.57 10.91
CA VAL A 163 -3.42 -5.57 11.18
C VAL A 163 -3.54 -5.02 12.60
N ILE A 164 -4.75 -4.74 13.09
CA ILE A 164 -4.98 -4.29 14.47
C ILE A 164 -4.50 -5.36 15.46
N VAL A 165 -4.86 -6.62 15.23
CA VAL A 165 -4.41 -7.74 16.08
C VAL A 165 -2.88 -7.82 16.11
N ASN A 166 -2.22 -7.73 14.94
CA ASN A 166 -0.77 -7.84 14.83
C ASN A 166 -0.01 -6.65 15.41
N SER A 167 -0.59 -5.45 15.37
CA SER A 167 0.11 -4.20 15.76
C SER A 167 -0.27 -3.68 17.14
N GLN A 168 -1.50 -3.92 17.60
CA GLN A 168 -2.05 -3.40 18.84
C GLN A 168 -2.54 -4.51 19.80
N GLY A 169 -2.59 -5.76 19.33
CA GLY A 169 -3.01 -6.92 20.11
C GLY A 169 -4.49 -7.28 19.98
N LYS A 170 -4.80 -8.53 20.34
CA LYS A 170 -6.15 -9.13 20.27
C LYS A 170 -7.22 -8.39 21.08
N ASN A 171 -6.80 -7.69 22.13
CA ASN A 171 -7.68 -6.92 23.03
C ASN A 171 -7.65 -5.41 22.74
N SER A 172 -7.26 -5.00 21.52
CA SER A 172 -7.21 -3.58 21.16
C SER A 172 -8.57 -2.90 21.36
N PRO A 173 -8.61 -1.66 21.92
CA PRO A 173 -9.84 -0.87 22.00
C PRO A 173 -10.54 -0.68 20.65
N LEU A 174 -9.78 -0.60 19.54
CA LEU A 174 -10.37 -0.47 18.21
C LEU A 174 -11.23 -1.69 17.83
N LEU A 175 -10.83 -2.90 18.24
CA LEU A 175 -11.64 -4.10 18.01
C LEU A 175 -12.94 -4.05 18.83
N SER A 176 -12.86 -3.52 20.05
CA SER A 176 -14.05 -3.32 20.90
C SER A 176 -14.99 -2.25 20.33
N GLU A 177 -14.47 -1.19 19.71
CA GLU A 177 -15.27 -0.20 18.99
C GLU A 177 -16.05 -0.88 17.84
N ILE A 178 -15.38 -1.70 17.01
CA ILE A 178 -16.00 -2.42 15.89
C ILE A 178 -17.08 -3.40 16.37
N LEU A 179 -16.83 -4.14 17.45
CA LEU A 179 -17.80 -5.11 17.98
C LEU A 179 -19.10 -4.44 18.45
N LYS A 180 -19.00 -3.25 19.04
CA LYS A 180 -20.13 -2.50 19.62
C LYS A 180 -20.94 -1.73 18.58
N ASP A 181 -20.33 -1.36 17.46
CA ASP A 181 -21.00 -0.58 16.42
C ASP A 181 -21.93 -1.47 15.58
N GLU A 182 -23.20 -1.09 15.50
CA GLU A 182 -24.26 -1.81 14.80
C GLU A 182 -24.14 -1.73 13.27
N CYS A 183 -23.38 -0.77 12.74
CA CYS A 183 -23.18 -0.60 11.31
C CYS A 183 -22.34 -1.73 10.70
N PHE A 184 -21.56 -2.46 11.50
CA PHE A 184 -20.68 -3.52 11.02
C PHE A 184 -21.37 -4.87 10.98
N SER A 185 -21.13 -5.60 9.89
CA SER A 185 -21.68 -6.93 9.65
C SER A 185 -21.29 -7.94 10.74
N GLN A 186 -22.17 -8.92 10.97
CA GLN A 186 -21.88 -10.01 11.90
C GLN A 186 -20.68 -10.85 11.46
N ASP A 187 -20.41 -10.96 10.16
CA ASP A 187 -19.25 -11.68 9.64
C ASP A 187 -17.92 -11.07 10.09
N LEU A 188 -17.82 -9.74 10.06
CA LEU A 188 -16.64 -9.04 10.58
C LEU A 188 -16.49 -9.27 12.08
N LYS A 189 -17.59 -9.14 12.84
CA LYS A 189 -17.59 -9.32 14.30
C LYS A 189 -17.18 -10.75 14.67
N ASN A 190 -17.69 -11.75 13.95
CA ASN A 190 -17.32 -13.15 14.13
C ASN A 190 -15.83 -13.39 13.87
N GLN A 191 -15.22 -12.71 12.90
CA GLN A 191 -13.77 -12.81 12.70
C GLN A 191 -13.00 -12.23 13.88
N ILE A 192 -13.39 -11.05 14.40
CA ILE A 192 -12.72 -10.45 15.55
C ILE A 192 -12.73 -11.41 16.74
N ILE A 193 -13.88 -12.04 17.01
CA ILE A 193 -14.02 -13.03 18.09
C ILE A 193 -13.06 -14.23 17.87
N ARG A 194 -12.98 -14.76 16.65
CA ARG A 194 -12.04 -15.86 16.33
C ARG A 194 -10.58 -15.50 16.56
N GLU A 195 -10.18 -14.28 16.17
CA GLU A 195 -8.82 -13.80 16.39
C GLU A 195 -8.50 -13.59 17.88
N GLN A 196 -9.52 -13.28 18.69
CA GLN A 196 -9.39 -13.14 20.15
C GLN A 196 -9.25 -14.48 20.88
N ASP A 197 -9.88 -15.53 20.35
CA ASP A 197 -9.89 -16.88 20.95
C ASP A 197 -8.70 -17.77 20.55
N THR A 198 -8.00 -17.41 19.46
CA THR A 198 -6.73 -18.04 19.04
C THR A 198 -5.58 -17.57 19.93
#